data_AF-A0A842ZWN2-F1
#
_entry.id   AF-A0A842ZWN2-F1
#
_cell.length_a   1.000
_cell.length_b   1.000
_cell.length_c   1.000
_cell.angle_alpha   90.00
_cell.angle_beta   90.00
_cell.angle_gamma   90.00
#
_symmetry.space_group_name_H-M   'P 1'
#
loop_
_entity.id
_entity.type
_entity.pdbx_description
1 polymer ?
#
loop_
_entity_poly.entity_id
_entity_poly.type
_entity_poly.pdbx_seq_one_letter_code
_entity_poly.pdbx_strand_id
1 'polypeptide(L)'
;MPYLNGKYEREMLDSIVENLSGRFVHDTPGKLNYVLFALCKRYVPKNYTDLRNFLAEIHEAECEIRRRILAPLEDQKIQENGDVV
;
A
#
# COMPACT_ATOMS: atom_id res chain seq x y z
N MET A 1 7.92 4.67 -0.03
CA MET A 1 9.18 4.48 -0.77
C MET A 1 10.17 5.60 -0.46
N PRO A 2 11.48 5.32 -0.41
CA PRO A 2 12.52 6.29 -0.02
C PRO A 2 12.75 7.47 -1.01
N TYR A 3 11.96 7.58 -2.08
CA TYR A 3 12.27 8.45 -3.23
C TYR A 3 11.43 9.74 -3.35
N LEU A 4 10.50 10.00 -2.42
CA LEU A 4 9.79 11.29 -2.39
C LEU A 4 10.74 12.36 -1.85
N ASN A 5 11.32 13.15 -2.75
CA ASN A 5 12.38 14.12 -2.44
C ASN A 5 11.85 15.44 -1.85
N GLY A 6 10.53 15.68 -1.90
CA GLY A 6 9.91 16.92 -1.43
C GLY A 6 9.07 16.73 -0.16
N LYS A 7 9.29 17.58 0.85
CA LYS A 7 8.43 17.66 2.06
C LYS A 7 6.97 17.96 1.71
N TYR A 8 6.75 18.93 0.82
CA TYR A 8 5.42 19.34 0.36
C TYR A 8 4.66 18.21 -0.37
N GLU A 9 5.38 17.42 -1.16
CA GLU A 9 4.79 16.28 -1.88
C GLU A 9 4.31 15.20 -0.91
N ARG A 10 5.07 14.94 0.17
CA ARG A 10 4.66 14.02 1.23
C ARG A 10 3.42 14.52 1.95
N GLU A 11 3.40 15.78 2.39
CA GLU A 11 2.25 16.38 3.09
C GLU A 11 0.97 16.30 2.25
N MET A 12 1.07 16.58 0.94
CA MET A 12 -0.06 16.44 0.02
C MET A 12 -0.56 14.99 -0.07
N LEU A 13 0.36 14.03 -0.25
CA LEU A 13 0.01 12.61 -0.36
C LEU A 13 -0.55 12.07 0.96
N ASP A 14 0.00 12.48 2.09
CA ASP A 14 -0.47 12.10 3.43
C ASP A 14 -1.91 12.59 3.64
N SER A 15 -2.24 13.81 3.21
CA SER A 15 -3.62 14.30 3.27
C SER A 15 -4.60 13.46 2.42
N ILE A 16 -4.17 12.94 1.27
CA ILE A 16 -4.98 12.02 0.46
C ILE A 16 -5.19 10.70 1.22
N VAL A 17 -4.15 10.18 1.86
CA VAL A 17 -4.22 8.95 2.66
C VAL A 17 -5.16 9.12 3.84
N GLU A 18 -5.13 10.25 4.55
CA GLU A 18 -6.04 10.57 5.66
C GLU A 18 -7.51 10.64 5.19
N ASN A 19 -7.76 11.26 4.04
CA ASN A 19 -9.10 11.31 3.47
C ASN A 19 -9.63 9.93 3.06
N LEU A 20 -8.75 9.06 2.57
CA LEU A 20 -9.09 7.66 2.27
C LEU A 20 -9.32 6.88 3.57
N SER A 21 -8.49 7.08 4.59
CA SER A 21 -8.58 6.31 5.84
C SER A 21 -9.90 6.55 6.57
N GLY A 22 -10.34 7.81 6.67
CA GLY A 22 -11.62 8.19 7.26
C GLY A 22 -12.85 7.60 6.57
N ARG A 23 -12.70 7.06 5.35
CA ARG A 23 -13.78 6.44 4.55
C ARG A 23 -13.72 4.92 4.47
N PHE A 24 -12.55 4.32 4.71
CA PHE A 24 -12.29 2.91 4.38
C PHE A 24 -11.65 2.07 5.49
N VAL A 25 -11.03 2.67 6.53
CA VAL A 25 -10.16 1.91 7.46
C VAL A 25 -10.89 0.96 8.41
N HIS A 26 -12.19 1.18 8.67
CA HIS A 26 -12.91 0.37 9.65
C HIS A 26 -13.82 -0.71 9.05
N ASP A 27 -13.94 -0.78 7.73
CA ASP A 27 -14.97 -1.65 7.17
C ASP A 27 -14.58 -2.28 5.83
N THR A 28 -14.53 -3.61 5.89
CA THR A 28 -14.75 -4.62 4.85
C THR A 28 -13.57 -4.97 3.93
N PRO A 29 -13.07 -6.22 4.03
CA PRO A 29 -12.20 -6.84 3.01
C PRO A 29 -12.67 -6.52 1.59
N GLY A 30 -11.74 -6.14 0.71
CA GLY A 30 -12.01 -5.91 -0.71
C GLY A 30 -12.34 -4.47 -1.13
N LYS A 31 -12.67 -3.55 -0.22
CA LYS A 31 -12.90 -2.13 -0.60
C LYS A 31 -11.64 -1.46 -1.16
N LEU A 32 -10.48 -1.68 -0.54
CA LEU A 32 -9.21 -1.17 -1.06
C LEU A 32 -8.89 -1.75 -2.44
N ASN A 33 -9.12 -3.04 -2.63
CA ASN A 33 -8.93 -3.69 -3.93
C ASN A 33 -9.82 -3.06 -5.01
N TYR A 34 -11.08 -2.75 -4.67
CA TYR A 34 -11.98 -2.04 -5.57
C TYR A 34 -11.45 -0.63 -5.90
N VAL A 35 -10.95 0.11 -4.92
CA VAL A 35 -10.37 1.45 -5.13
C VAL A 35 -9.18 1.38 -6.08
N LEU A 36 -8.23 0.47 -5.84
CA LEU A 36 -7.06 0.27 -6.71
C LEU A 36 -7.48 -0.14 -8.13
N PHE A 37 -8.44 -1.07 -8.26
CA PHE A 37 -8.98 -1.47 -9.55
C PHE A 37 -9.67 -0.30 -10.28
N ALA A 38 -10.49 0.49 -9.57
CA ALA A 38 -11.20 1.62 -10.14
C ALA A 38 -10.24 2.75 -10.55
N LEU A 39 -9.20 3.01 -9.75
CA LEU A 39 -8.12 3.95 -10.06
C LEU A 39 -7.43 3.54 -11.36
N CYS A 40 -7.00 2.28 -11.45
CA CYS A 40 -6.43 1.72 -12.66
C CYS A 40 -7.37 1.89 -13.84
N LYS A 41 -8.61 1.37 -13.73
CA LYS A 41 -9.61 1.38 -14.80
C LYS A 41 -9.88 2.77 -15.34
N ARG A 42 -9.98 3.79 -14.48
CA ARG A 42 -10.40 5.15 -14.87
C ARG A 42 -9.25 6.05 -15.32
N TYR A 43 -8.06 5.94 -14.71
CA TYR A 43 -7.02 6.97 -14.86
C TYR A 43 -5.70 6.46 -15.46
N VAL A 44 -5.44 5.15 -15.43
CA VAL A 44 -4.21 4.60 -16.04
C VAL A 44 -4.46 4.35 -17.53
N PRO A 45 -3.58 4.83 -18.44
CA PRO A 45 -3.68 4.55 -19.87
C PRO A 45 -3.75 3.04 -20.17
N LYS A 46 -4.55 2.66 -21.17
CA LYS A 46 -4.81 1.25 -21.52
C LYS A 46 -3.80 0.69 -22.51
N ASN A 47 -2.52 0.82 -22.17
CA ASN A 47 -1.44 0.14 -22.86
C ASN A 47 -0.63 -0.72 -21.88
N TYR A 48 0.11 -1.67 -22.44
CA TYR A 48 0.84 -2.66 -21.66
C TYR A 48 1.84 -2.03 -20.68
N THR A 49 2.60 -1.04 -21.13
CA THR A 49 3.65 -0.39 -20.33
C THR A 49 3.07 0.29 -19.10
N ASP A 50 2.03 1.11 -19.27
CA ASP A 50 1.41 1.84 -18.15
C ASP A 50 0.70 0.90 -17.17
N LEU A 51 0.00 -0.12 -17.66
CA LEU A 51 -0.63 -1.12 -16.80
C LEU A 51 0.40 -1.96 -16.03
N ARG A 52 1.49 -2.36 -16.67
CA ARG A 52 2.59 -3.09 -16.03
C ARG A 52 3.24 -2.24 -14.95
N ASN A 53 3.50 -0.97 -15.22
CA ASN A 53 4.10 -0.06 -14.24
C ASN A 53 3.17 0.14 -13.04
N PHE A 54 1.86 0.34 -13.26
CA PHE A 54 0.89 0.45 -12.18
C PHE A 54 0.88 -0.80 -11.27
N LEU A 55 0.95 -2.00 -11.85
CA LEU A 55 1.05 -3.24 -11.09
C LEU A 55 2.37 -3.35 -10.32
N ALA A 56 3.48 -2.90 -10.90
CA ALA A 56 4.78 -2.88 -10.23
C ALA A 56 4.78 -1.96 -9.00
N GLU A 57 4.16 -0.78 -9.08
CA GLU A 57 4.02 0.13 -7.93
C GLU A 57 3.23 -0.50 -6.78
N ILE A 58 2.13 -1.21 -7.09
CA ILE A 58 1.36 -1.94 -6.07
C ILE A 58 2.18 -3.05 -5.42
N HIS A 59 2.92 -3.82 -6.23
CA HIS A 59 3.74 -4.91 -5.73
C HIS A 59 4.84 -4.40 -4.81
N GLU A 60 5.50 -3.30 -5.17
CA GLU A 60 6.56 -2.74 -4.35
C GLU A 60 6.01 -2.14 -3.03
N ALA A 61 4.79 -1.60 -3.05
CA ALA A 61 4.10 -1.22 -1.82
C ALA A 61 3.81 -2.44 -0.91
N GLU A 62 3.39 -3.58 -1.46
CA GLU A 62 3.23 -4.83 -0.72
C GLU A 62 4.56 -5.27 -0.08
N CYS A 63 5.65 -5.27 -0.86
CA CYS A 63 6.99 -5.65 -0.38
C CYS A 63 7.43 -4.78 0.80
N GLU A 64 7.22 -3.45 0.73
CA GLU A 64 7.59 -2.54 1.81
C GLU A 64 6.68 -2.69 3.04
N ILE A 65 5.39 -3.01 2.87
CA ILE A 65 4.50 -3.36 4.00
C ILE A 65 5.01 -4.62 4.69
N ARG A 66 5.33 -5.66 3.92
CA ARG A 66 5.87 -6.91 4.48
C ARG A 66 7.16 -6.65 5.24
N ARG A 67 8.10 -5.92 4.64
CA ARG A 67 9.42 -5.68 5.24
C ARG A 67 9.39 -4.78 6.47
N ARG A 68 8.61 -3.69 6.45
CA ARG A 68 8.66 -2.65 7.49
C ARG A 68 7.57 -2.76 8.54
N ILE A 69 6.46 -3.45 8.24
CA ILE A 69 5.30 -3.52 9.12
C ILE A 69 5.07 -4.96 9.55
N LEU A 70 4.93 -5.89 8.61
CA LEU A 70 4.56 -7.28 8.94
C LEU A 70 5.72 -8.03 9.62
N ALA A 71 6.93 -8.00 9.04
CA ALA A 71 8.07 -8.75 9.56
C ALA A 71 8.40 -8.38 11.03
N PRO A 72 8.45 -7.10 11.44
CA PRO A 72 8.64 -6.76 12.86
C PRO A 72 7.53 -7.28 13.79
N LEU A 73 6.28 -7.35 13.29
CA LEU A 73 5.16 -7.92 14.06
C LEU A 73 5.29 -9.44 14.17
N GLU A 74 5.74 -10.11 13.10
CA GLU A 74 6.02 -11.54 13.09
C GLU A 74 7.16 -11.87 14.06
N ASP A 75 8.25 -11.09 14.05
CA ASP A 75 9.36 -11.23 15.00
C ASP A 75 8.89 -11.11 16.45
N GLN A 76 8.02 -10.14 16.74
CA GLN A 76 7.42 -9.99 18.07
C GLN A 76 6.56 -11.21 18.42
N LYS A 77 5.77 -11.72 17.48
CA LYS A 77 4.91 -12.90 17.71
C LYS A 77 5.72 -14.17 17.94
N ILE A 78 6.87 -14.30 17.29
CA ILE A 78 7.83 -15.39 17.53
C ILE A 78 8.39 -15.29 18.97
N GLN A 79 8.74 -14.09 19.45
CA GLN A 79 9.17 -13.90 20.83
C GLN A 79 8.07 -14.25 21.85
N GLU A 80 6.81 -13.91 21.55
CA GLU A 80 5.66 -14.16 22.43
C GLU A 80 5.23 -15.63 22.49
N ASN A 81 5.19 -16.31 21.34
CA ASN A 81 4.55 -17.63 21.21
C ASN A 81 5.56 -18.77 20.97
N GLY A 82 6.84 -18.44 20.80
CA GLY A 82 7.82 -19.35 20.24
C GLY A 82 7.74 -19.38 18.71
N ASP A 83 8.85 -19.76 18.08
CA ASP A 83 8.84 -20.05 16.65
C ASP A 83 8.17 -21.41 16.42
N VAL A 84 7.58 -21.61 15.24
CA VAL A 84 7.01 -22.90 14.82
C VAL A 84 8.12 -23.89 14.46
N VAL A 85 9.37 -23.43 14.34
CA VAL A 85 10.56 -24.18 13.91
C VAL A 85 11.20 -24.98 15.04
#